data_AF-J9S0U4-F1
#
_entry.id   AF-J9S0U4-F1
#
_cell.length_a   1.000
_cell.length_b   1.000
_cell.length_c   1.000
_cell.angle_alpha   90.00
_cell.angle_beta   90.00
_cell.angle_gamma   90.00
#
_symmetry.space_group_name_H-M   'P 1'
#
loop_
_entity.id
_entity.type
_entity.pdbx_description
1 polymer ?
#
loop_
_entity_poly.entity_id
_entity_poly.type
_entity_poly.pdbx_seq_one_letter_code
_entity_poly.pdbx_strand_id
1 'polypeptide(L)'
;MNKPASRRDSSAPTPTKPGRVAAATSGGEELLEAAQEIEREQQAALEAAPIEQTYQEALAVYVQAKFAQVEHIEDRLENLIDRQQARLQQAQAGKPSFLARPGTRQAWQSQQVQQQARLQVLHTRLEVVREIKEGMGIHAPKVEELATRKMRAERPELASDWDAMREAQRRHQALLRKQEQERKQAQEQRLGRSQSLGLSRTV
;
A
#
# COMPACT_ATOMS: atom_id res chain seq x y z
N MET A 1 6.57 -28.22 -101.03
CA MET A 1 6.99 -29.30 -100.11
C MET A 1 7.76 -28.67 -98.96
N ASN A 2 7.56 -28.92 -97.66
CA ASN A 2 6.58 -29.73 -96.91
C ASN A 2 6.25 -29.06 -95.55
N LYS A 3 5.03 -29.28 -95.05
CA LYS A 3 4.60 -29.22 -93.61
C LYS A 3 4.45 -30.69 -93.11
N PRO A 4 4.01 -31.04 -91.86
CA PRO A 4 3.48 -30.28 -90.72
C PRO A 4 4.57 -30.08 -89.63
N ALA A 5 4.38 -29.94 -88.29
CA ALA A 5 3.24 -29.98 -87.35
C ALA A 5 3.60 -29.19 -86.05
N SER A 6 2.95 -29.34 -84.89
CA SER A 6 1.55 -29.11 -84.47
C SER A 6 1.35 -29.60 -83.02
N ARG A 7 0.94 -28.72 -82.09
CA ARG A 7 0.19 -28.86 -80.80
C ARG A 7 0.68 -27.81 -79.77
N ARG A 8 -0.19 -26.96 -79.20
CA ARG A 8 -1.12 -27.22 -78.05
C ARG A 8 -0.32 -27.66 -76.82
N ASP A 9 -0.35 -27.01 -75.66
CA ASP A 9 -1.46 -26.45 -74.84
C ASP A 9 -0.86 -25.42 -73.84
N SER A 10 -1.56 -24.70 -72.95
CA SER A 10 -2.95 -24.25 -72.81
C SER A 10 -2.95 -23.06 -71.81
N SER A 11 -3.96 -22.19 -71.86
CA SER A 11 -4.15 -21.11 -70.88
C SER A 11 -4.59 -21.66 -69.52
N ALA A 12 -3.92 -21.26 -68.43
CA ALA A 12 -4.41 -21.44 -67.06
C ALA A 12 -4.06 -20.21 -66.20
N PRO A 13 -5.02 -19.33 -65.86
CA PRO A 13 -4.81 -18.34 -64.81
C PRO A 13 -4.79 -19.08 -63.47
N THR A 14 -3.72 -18.90 -62.70
CA THR A 14 -3.63 -19.44 -61.34
C THR A 14 -4.65 -18.74 -60.44
N PRO A 15 -5.50 -19.47 -59.69
CA PRO A 15 -6.43 -18.86 -58.76
C PRO A 15 -5.66 -18.28 -57.56
N THR A 16 -5.61 -16.96 -57.47
CA THR A 16 -5.12 -16.23 -56.30
C THR A 16 -5.90 -16.69 -55.06
N LYS A 17 -5.27 -17.47 -54.16
CA LYS A 17 -5.87 -17.84 -52.87
C LYS A 17 -5.77 -16.63 -51.92
N PRO A 18 -6.86 -15.93 -51.56
CA PRO A 18 -6.77 -14.74 -50.71
C PRO A 18 -6.55 -15.08 -49.22
N GLY A 19 -6.63 -16.36 -48.83
CA GLY A 19 -6.62 -16.79 -47.42
C GLY A 19 -5.27 -16.74 -46.70
N ARG A 20 -4.13 -16.68 -47.40
CA ARG A 20 -2.80 -16.72 -46.74
C ARG A 20 -2.31 -15.33 -46.29
N VAL A 21 -2.77 -14.27 -46.94
CA VAL A 21 -2.38 -12.89 -46.59
C VAL A 21 -3.15 -12.44 -45.33
N ALA A 22 -4.45 -12.71 -45.27
CA ALA A 22 -5.30 -12.34 -44.13
C ALA A 22 -4.87 -12.97 -42.79
N ALA A 23 -4.38 -14.21 -42.79
CA ALA A 23 -3.88 -14.86 -41.57
C ALA A 23 -2.52 -14.30 -41.11
N ALA A 24 -1.67 -13.88 -42.05
CA ALA A 24 -0.37 -13.29 -41.75
C ALA A 24 -0.51 -11.82 -41.27
N THR A 25 -1.49 -11.07 -41.80
CA THR A 25 -1.80 -9.72 -41.31
C THR A 25 -2.45 -9.77 -39.93
N SER A 26 -3.41 -10.66 -39.68
CA SER A 26 -4.06 -10.81 -38.37
C SER A 26 -3.07 -11.13 -37.24
N GLY A 27 -2.13 -12.07 -37.45
CA GLY A 27 -1.09 -12.35 -36.45
C GLY A 27 -0.04 -11.23 -36.32
N GLY A 28 0.15 -10.43 -37.37
CA GLY A 28 0.99 -9.23 -37.33
C GLY A 28 0.35 -8.09 -36.55
N GLU A 29 -0.96 -7.87 -36.72
CA GLU A 29 -1.75 -6.90 -35.94
C GLU A 29 -1.80 -7.29 -34.46
N GLU A 30 -2.04 -8.57 -34.13
CA GLU A 30 -2.04 -9.07 -32.74
C GLU A 30 -0.68 -8.89 -32.05
N LEU A 31 0.43 -9.09 -32.77
CA LEU A 31 1.79 -8.81 -32.26
C LEU A 31 2.08 -7.32 -32.10
N LEU A 32 1.52 -6.46 -32.96
CA LEU A 32 1.71 -5.01 -32.92
C LEU A 32 0.86 -4.39 -31.79
N GLU A 33 -0.35 -4.89 -31.57
CA GLU A 33 -1.21 -4.53 -30.44
C GLU A 33 -0.56 -4.95 -29.11
N ALA A 34 -0.06 -6.19 -29.01
CA ALA A 34 0.67 -6.65 -27.83
C ALA A 34 1.94 -5.82 -27.55
N ALA A 35 2.67 -5.41 -28.59
CA ALA A 35 3.83 -4.51 -28.44
C ALA A 35 3.43 -3.12 -27.91
N GLN A 36 2.31 -2.56 -28.38
CA GLN A 36 1.78 -1.29 -27.88
C GLN A 36 1.23 -1.39 -26.44
N GLU A 37 0.64 -2.53 -26.06
CA GLU A 37 0.24 -2.77 -24.66
C GLU A 37 1.46 -2.80 -23.75
N ILE A 38 2.51 -3.53 -24.13
CA ILE A 38 3.79 -3.61 -23.41
C ILE A 38 4.50 -2.24 -23.33
N GLU A 39 4.40 -1.40 -24.37
CA GLU A 39 4.93 -0.03 -24.36
C GLU A 39 4.15 0.86 -23.38
N ARG A 40 2.82 0.81 -23.38
CA ARG A 40 1.96 1.54 -22.43
C ARG A 40 2.19 1.09 -20.98
N GLU A 41 2.36 -0.21 -20.74
CA GLU A 41 2.68 -0.75 -19.41
C GLU A 41 4.05 -0.28 -18.91
N GLN A 42 5.07 -0.30 -19.77
CA GLN A 42 6.39 0.24 -19.42
C GLN A 42 6.33 1.74 -19.15
N GLN A 43 5.63 2.51 -19.96
CA GLN A 43 5.51 3.96 -19.76
C GLN A 43 4.74 4.29 -18.47
N ALA A 44 3.64 3.59 -18.18
CA ALA A 44 2.93 3.73 -16.91
C ALA A 44 3.80 3.34 -15.70
N ALA A 45 4.67 2.33 -15.83
CA ALA A 45 5.62 1.96 -14.78
C ALA A 45 6.71 3.02 -14.57
N LEU A 46 7.21 3.64 -15.64
CA LEU A 46 8.18 4.74 -15.58
C LEU A 46 7.59 6.02 -14.98
N GLU A 47 6.30 6.30 -15.24
CA GLU A 47 5.57 7.43 -14.64
C GLU A 47 5.20 7.17 -13.17
N ALA A 48 4.94 5.92 -12.78
CA ALA A 48 4.63 5.52 -11.40
C ALA A 48 5.86 5.47 -10.47
N ALA A 49 7.02 5.03 -10.96
CA ALA A 49 8.25 4.90 -10.18
C ALA A 49 8.67 6.17 -9.40
N PRO A 50 8.67 7.40 -9.97
CA PRO A 50 8.98 8.61 -9.21
C PRO A 50 7.91 8.97 -8.17
N ILE A 51 6.64 8.66 -8.41
CA ILE A 51 5.55 8.91 -7.45
C ILE A 51 5.72 8.01 -6.22
N GLU A 52 6.03 6.72 -6.42
CA GLU A 52 6.32 5.80 -5.31
C GLU A 52 7.53 6.25 -4.50
N GLN A 53 8.66 6.55 -5.16
CA GLN A 53 9.89 6.98 -4.49
C GLN A 53 9.66 8.26 -3.68
N THR A 54 9.11 9.31 -4.30
CA THR A 54 8.85 10.59 -3.61
C THR A 54 7.85 10.47 -2.46
N TYR A 55 6.85 9.60 -2.57
CA TYR A 55 5.92 9.31 -1.48
C TYR A 55 6.62 8.61 -0.31
N GLN A 56 7.43 7.59 -0.57
CA GLN A 56 8.14 6.84 0.48
C GLN A 56 9.23 7.69 1.16
N GLU A 57 10.00 8.46 0.40
CA GLU A 57 10.99 9.40 0.93
C GLU A 57 10.34 10.46 1.81
N ALA A 58 9.23 11.06 1.36
CA ALA A 58 8.48 12.01 2.17
C ALA A 58 7.97 11.34 3.47
N LEU A 59 7.37 10.16 3.37
CA LEU A 59 6.87 9.41 4.53
C LEU A 59 7.97 9.10 5.54
N ALA A 60 9.15 8.66 5.09
CA ALA A 60 10.29 8.35 5.94
C ALA A 60 10.72 9.54 6.80
N VAL A 61 10.75 10.76 6.25
CA VAL A 61 11.03 12.00 7.00
C VAL A 61 9.99 12.23 8.10
N TYR A 62 8.70 12.05 7.80
CA TYR A 62 7.65 12.19 8.82
C TYR A 62 7.68 11.08 9.87
N VAL A 63 8.03 9.85 9.52
CA VAL A 63 8.18 8.72 10.46
C VAL A 63 9.33 9.00 11.42
N GLN A 64 10.50 9.38 10.90
CA GLN A 64 11.67 9.74 11.71
C GLN A 64 11.37 10.92 12.65
N ALA A 65 10.75 11.99 12.14
CA ALA A 65 10.36 13.14 12.95
C ALA A 65 9.33 12.80 14.03
N LYS A 66 8.41 11.86 13.76
CA LYS A 66 7.44 11.38 14.75
C LYS A 66 8.07 10.49 15.81
N PHE A 67 9.01 9.63 15.43
CA PHE A 67 9.74 8.78 16.38
C PHE A 67 10.56 9.64 17.35
N ALA A 68 11.38 10.57 16.82
CA ALA A 68 12.15 11.51 17.64
C ALA A 68 11.26 12.42 18.52
N GLN A 69 10.07 12.79 18.05
CA GLN A 69 9.09 13.51 18.87
C GLN A 69 8.57 12.67 20.05
N VAL A 70 8.32 11.37 19.84
CA VAL A 70 7.87 10.45 20.89
C VAL A 70 8.98 10.23 21.93
N GLU A 71 10.22 9.98 21.50
CA GLU A 71 11.38 9.86 22.38
C GLU A 71 11.61 11.12 23.23
N HIS A 72 11.60 12.30 22.61
CA HIS A 72 11.76 13.55 23.37
C HIS A 72 10.64 13.78 24.42
N ILE A 73 9.41 13.31 24.14
CA ILE A 73 8.31 13.39 25.10
C ILE A 73 8.49 12.36 26.22
N GLU A 74 8.98 11.15 25.91
CA GLU A 74 9.34 10.11 26.88
C GLU A 74 10.41 10.61 27.86
N ASP A 75 11.58 11.03 27.36
CA ASP A 75 12.67 11.61 28.15
C ASP A 75 12.18 12.72 29.08
N ARG A 76 11.31 13.60 28.55
CA ARG A 76 10.75 14.73 29.29
C ARG A 76 9.77 14.29 30.39
N LEU A 77 9.02 13.21 30.17
CA LEU A 77 8.11 12.66 31.18
C LEU A 77 8.90 11.96 32.28
N GLU A 78 9.92 11.18 31.95
CA GLU A 78 10.84 10.56 32.92
C GLU A 78 11.52 11.63 33.80
N ASN A 79 12.10 12.66 33.18
CA ASN A 79 12.66 13.81 33.88
C ASN A 79 11.65 14.54 34.80
N LEU A 80 10.36 14.56 34.44
CA LEU A 80 9.31 15.15 35.28
C LEU A 80 8.91 14.22 36.43
N ILE A 81 8.93 12.90 36.21
CA ILE A 81 8.69 11.86 37.22
C ILE A 81 9.79 11.92 38.27
N ASP A 82 11.07 11.90 37.89
CA ASP A 82 12.21 11.95 38.81
C ASP A 82 12.17 13.20 39.70
N ARG A 83 11.95 14.38 39.09
CA ARG A 83 11.79 15.65 39.82
C ARG A 83 10.59 15.63 40.76
N GLN A 84 9.52 14.93 40.40
CA GLN A 84 8.32 14.80 41.23
C GLN A 84 8.52 13.81 42.39
N GLN A 85 9.23 12.70 42.16
CA GLN A 85 9.63 11.75 43.19
C GLN A 85 10.60 12.37 44.21
N ALA A 86 11.61 13.11 43.74
CA ALA A 86 12.53 13.85 44.61
C ALA A 86 11.80 14.88 45.49
N ARG A 87 10.82 15.61 44.93
CA ARG A 87 9.95 16.53 45.70
C ARG A 87 9.09 15.80 46.73
N LEU A 88 8.56 14.63 46.41
CA LEU A 88 7.80 13.80 47.35
C LEU A 88 8.69 13.31 48.51
N GLN A 89 9.92 12.85 48.22
CA GLN A 89 10.89 12.46 49.23
C GLN A 89 11.27 13.63 50.15
N GLN A 90 11.54 14.82 49.59
CA GLN A 90 11.82 16.03 50.36
C GLN A 90 10.62 16.46 51.23
N ALA A 91 9.39 16.37 50.70
CA ALA A 91 8.16 16.66 51.45
C ALA A 91 7.87 15.63 52.57
N GLN A 92 8.32 14.37 52.40
CA GLN A 92 8.28 13.36 53.46
C GLN A 92 9.33 13.63 54.56
N ALA A 93 10.53 14.07 54.20
CA ALA A 93 11.53 14.51 55.18
C ALA A 93 11.06 15.75 55.98
N GLY A 94 10.36 16.69 55.32
CA GLY A 94 9.72 17.85 55.95
C GLY A 94 8.39 17.57 56.68
N LYS A 95 8.11 16.32 57.08
CA LYS A 95 6.83 15.94 57.71
C LYS A 95 6.58 16.69 59.03
N PRO A 96 5.42 17.34 59.22
CA PRO A 96 5.10 18.02 60.47
C PRO A 96 5.01 17.02 61.64
N SER A 97 5.67 17.38 62.75
CA SER A 97 5.72 16.57 63.97
C SER A 97 4.33 16.39 64.63
N PHE A 98 4.22 15.43 65.55
CA PHE A 98 2.99 15.09 66.29
C PHE A 98 2.46 16.21 67.21
N LEU A 99 3.20 17.32 67.36
CA LEU A 99 2.79 18.54 68.05
C LEU A 99 2.36 19.68 67.11
N ALA A 100 2.51 19.52 65.79
CA ALA A 100 2.14 20.55 64.81
C ALA A 100 0.62 20.83 64.84
N ARG A 101 0.22 22.08 64.59
CA ARG A 101 -1.19 22.50 64.57
C ARG A 101 -2.01 21.65 63.58
N PRO A 102 -3.28 21.31 63.87
CA PRO A 102 -4.09 20.43 63.00
C PRO A 102 -4.14 20.89 61.55
N GLY A 103 -4.37 22.18 61.30
CA GLY A 103 -4.39 22.75 59.94
C GLY A 103 -3.06 22.58 59.18
N THR A 104 -1.91 22.64 59.86
CA THR A 104 -0.59 22.39 59.25
C THR A 104 -0.45 20.92 58.80
N ARG A 105 -0.98 19.97 59.59
CA ARG A 105 -0.99 18.55 59.20
C ARG A 105 -1.95 18.28 58.05
N GLN A 106 -3.14 18.86 58.08
CA GLN A 106 -4.13 18.72 57.01
C GLN A 106 -3.62 19.32 55.70
N ALA A 107 -2.98 20.49 55.75
CA ALA A 107 -2.33 21.10 54.59
C ALA A 107 -1.24 20.17 54.01
N TRP A 108 -0.33 19.67 54.86
CA TRP A 108 0.70 18.70 54.43
C TRP A 108 0.11 17.41 53.85
N GLN A 109 -0.94 16.84 54.47
CA GLN A 109 -1.63 15.65 53.95
C GLN A 109 -2.25 15.92 52.57
N SER A 110 -2.96 17.05 52.41
CA SER A 110 -3.55 17.43 51.12
C SER A 110 -2.48 17.64 50.04
N GLN A 111 -1.34 18.24 50.40
CA GLN A 111 -0.19 18.38 49.52
C GLN A 111 0.38 17.01 49.12
N GLN A 112 0.54 16.06 50.05
CA GLN A 112 1.01 14.71 49.73
C GLN A 112 0.07 13.99 48.75
N VAL A 113 -1.25 14.05 48.97
CA VAL A 113 -2.24 13.47 48.06
C VAL A 113 -2.16 14.11 46.66
N GLN A 114 -2.07 15.44 46.58
CA GLN A 114 -1.92 16.15 45.29
C GLN A 114 -0.62 15.77 44.56
N GLN A 115 0.49 15.66 45.28
CA GLN A 115 1.79 15.33 44.70
C GLN A 115 1.86 13.86 44.25
N GLN A 116 1.20 12.94 44.96
CA GLN A 116 1.01 11.55 44.55
C GLN A 116 0.08 11.44 43.32
N ALA A 117 -1.07 12.12 43.31
CA ALA A 117 -1.97 12.15 42.17
C ALA A 117 -1.28 12.70 40.91
N ARG A 118 -0.47 13.74 41.05
CA ARG A 118 0.37 14.27 39.97
C ARG A 118 1.38 13.24 39.45
N LEU A 119 2.01 12.48 40.35
CA LEU A 119 2.95 11.43 39.97
C LEU A 119 2.25 10.31 39.19
N GLN A 120 1.08 9.87 39.62
CA GLN A 120 0.26 8.87 38.89
C GLN A 120 -0.11 9.36 37.49
N VAL A 121 -0.57 10.61 37.35
CA VAL A 121 -0.87 11.22 36.02
C VAL A 121 0.36 11.28 35.12
N LEU A 122 1.57 11.44 35.67
CA LEU A 122 2.80 11.39 34.87
C LEU A 122 3.14 9.96 34.44
N HIS A 123 2.98 8.96 35.31
CA HIS A 123 3.16 7.55 34.93
C HIS A 123 2.18 7.10 33.84
N THR A 124 0.88 7.38 33.98
CA THR A 124 -0.11 7.06 32.93
C THR A 124 0.20 7.75 31.60
N ARG A 125 0.75 8.97 31.62
CA ARG A 125 1.20 9.66 30.40
C ARG A 125 2.42 8.99 29.78
N LEU A 126 3.37 8.53 30.60
CA LEU A 126 4.55 7.80 30.13
C LEU A 126 4.16 6.45 29.52
N GLU A 127 3.23 5.72 30.14
CA GLU A 127 2.64 4.48 29.63
C GLU A 127 2.01 4.70 28.25
N VAL A 128 1.16 5.73 28.09
CA VAL A 128 0.55 6.07 26.78
C VAL A 128 1.61 6.45 25.74
N VAL A 129 2.69 7.14 26.12
CA VAL A 129 3.76 7.51 25.18
C VAL A 129 4.56 6.28 24.74
N ARG A 130 4.82 5.32 25.65
CA ARG A 130 5.43 4.03 25.31
C ARG A 130 4.51 3.16 24.46
N GLU A 131 3.21 3.14 24.74
CA GLU A 131 2.20 2.50 23.88
C GLU A 131 2.19 3.11 22.47
N ILE A 132 2.38 4.43 22.33
CA ILE A 132 2.52 5.08 21.01
C ILE A 132 3.85 4.72 20.33
N LYS A 133 4.94 4.53 21.09
CA LYS A 133 6.27 4.19 20.59
C LYS A 133 6.36 2.74 20.08
N GLU A 134 5.82 1.81 20.86
CA GLU A 134 5.98 0.36 20.69
C GLU A 134 4.72 -0.32 20.13
N GLY A 135 3.55 0.33 20.25
CA GLY A 135 2.27 -0.25 19.91
C GLY A 135 1.97 -0.31 18.41
N MET A 136 1.12 -1.26 18.05
CA MET A 136 0.62 -1.44 16.69
C MET A 136 -0.67 -0.65 16.47
N GLY A 137 -0.77 0.01 15.32
CA GLY A 137 -2.01 0.51 14.78
C GLY A 137 -2.83 -0.58 14.08
N ILE A 138 -3.82 -0.17 13.30
CA ILE A 138 -4.72 -1.07 12.56
C ILE A 138 -3.97 -1.76 11.41
N HIS A 139 -2.99 -1.08 10.81
CA HIS A 139 -2.28 -1.54 9.61
C HIS A 139 -0.75 -1.42 9.65
N ALA A 140 -0.21 -0.62 10.58
CA ALA A 140 1.21 -0.30 10.70
C ALA A 140 1.55 0.07 12.16
N PRO A 141 2.83 0.15 12.57
CA PRO A 141 3.24 0.71 13.87
C PRO A 141 2.58 2.08 14.15
N LYS A 142 2.28 2.38 15.42
CA LYS A 142 1.43 3.52 15.74
C LYS A 142 2.06 4.87 15.35
N VAL A 143 3.38 4.97 15.46
CA VAL A 143 4.17 6.12 14.99
C VAL A 143 4.00 6.34 13.48
N GLU A 144 3.99 5.26 12.68
CA GLU A 144 3.84 5.33 11.22
C GLU A 144 2.43 5.74 10.79
N GLU A 145 1.38 5.30 11.51
CA GLU A 145 0.02 5.81 11.27
C GLU A 145 -0.06 7.34 11.51
N LEU A 146 0.55 7.82 12.60
CA LEU A 146 0.57 9.25 12.94
C LEU A 146 1.41 10.06 11.95
N ALA A 147 2.53 9.51 11.49
CA ALA A 147 3.35 10.09 10.43
C ALA A 147 2.60 10.17 9.10
N THR A 148 1.96 9.07 8.68
CA THR A 148 1.14 9.01 7.46
C THR A 148 0.01 10.03 7.50
N ARG A 149 -0.76 10.09 8.59
CA ARG A 149 -1.83 11.09 8.76
C ARG A 149 -1.30 12.53 8.71
N LYS A 150 -0.13 12.79 9.31
CA LYS A 150 0.48 14.13 9.33
C LYS A 150 1.01 14.52 7.94
N MET A 151 1.70 13.61 7.26
CA MET A 151 2.20 13.79 5.89
C MET A 151 1.04 14.10 4.93
N ARG A 152 -0.03 13.29 4.93
CA ARG A 152 -1.20 13.49 4.05
C ARG A 152 -1.92 14.82 4.31
N ALA A 153 -1.93 15.30 5.56
CA ALA A 153 -2.53 16.59 5.92
C ALA A 153 -1.67 17.80 5.49
N GLU A 154 -0.36 17.63 5.32
CA GLU A 154 0.55 18.68 4.84
C GLU A 154 0.84 18.62 3.34
N ARG A 155 0.70 17.44 2.73
CA ARG A 155 0.94 17.16 1.31
C ARG A 155 -0.24 16.39 0.71
N PRO A 156 -1.43 17.02 0.58
CA PRO A 156 -2.63 16.35 0.06
C PRO A 156 -2.48 15.91 -1.40
N GLU A 157 -1.79 16.69 -2.24
CA GLU A 157 -1.54 16.35 -3.65
C GLU A 157 -0.75 15.04 -3.78
N LEU A 158 0.42 14.94 -3.14
CA LEU A 158 1.26 13.73 -3.13
C LEU A 158 0.51 12.50 -2.58
N ALA A 159 -0.40 12.70 -1.62
CA ALA A 159 -1.25 11.63 -1.10
C ALA A 159 -2.33 11.20 -2.11
N SER A 160 -2.90 12.15 -2.85
CA SER A 160 -3.88 11.91 -3.92
C SER A 160 -3.24 11.19 -5.12
N ASP A 161 -2.06 11.63 -5.56
CA ASP A 161 -1.32 11.01 -6.66
C ASP A 161 -0.94 9.56 -6.33
N TRP A 162 -0.47 9.31 -5.10
CA TRP A 162 -0.21 7.97 -4.60
C TRP A 162 -1.45 7.08 -4.56
N ASP A 163 -2.59 7.60 -4.08
CA ASP A 163 -3.85 6.85 -4.06
C ASP A 163 -4.37 6.57 -5.48
N ALA A 164 -4.27 7.53 -6.39
CA ALA A 164 -4.63 7.38 -7.80
C ALA A 164 -3.77 6.32 -8.49
N MET A 165 -2.44 6.34 -8.27
CA MET A 165 -1.51 5.31 -8.76
C MET A 165 -1.87 3.92 -8.20
N ARG A 166 -2.13 3.81 -6.89
CA ARG A 166 -2.56 2.56 -6.23
C ARG A 166 -3.95 2.10 -6.68
N GLU A 167 -4.84 2.99 -7.08
CA GLU A 167 -6.12 2.64 -7.68
C GLU A 167 -5.97 2.15 -9.12
N ALA A 168 -5.17 2.83 -9.95
CA ALA A 168 -4.86 2.39 -11.30
C ALA A 168 -4.25 0.97 -11.29
N GLN A 169 -3.26 0.74 -10.41
CA GLN A 169 -2.63 -0.57 -10.22
C GLN A 169 -3.65 -1.64 -9.80
N ARG A 170 -4.54 -1.35 -8.84
CA ARG A 170 -5.59 -2.29 -8.41
C ARG A 170 -6.60 -2.59 -9.52
N ARG A 171 -7.02 -1.57 -10.29
CA ARG A 171 -7.96 -1.73 -11.41
C ARG A 171 -7.34 -2.57 -12.53
N HIS A 172 -6.08 -2.31 -12.89
CA HIS A 172 -5.33 -3.09 -13.87
C HIS A 172 -5.18 -4.57 -13.43
N GLN A 173 -4.77 -4.83 -12.19
CA GLN A 173 -4.71 -6.20 -11.65
C GLN A 173 -6.07 -6.92 -11.66
N ALA A 174 -7.17 -6.20 -11.40
CA ALA A 174 -8.51 -6.75 -11.47
C ALA A 174 -8.94 -7.08 -12.92
N LEU A 175 -8.56 -6.24 -13.90
CA LEU A 175 -8.78 -6.49 -15.33
C LEU A 175 -8.01 -7.71 -15.81
N LEU A 176 -6.73 -7.85 -15.48
CA LEU A 176 -5.92 -9.03 -15.82
C LEU A 176 -6.54 -10.33 -15.28
N ARG A 177 -6.94 -10.34 -14.00
CA ARG A 177 -7.63 -11.49 -13.39
C ARG A 177 -8.95 -11.84 -14.10
N LYS A 178 -9.71 -10.83 -14.55
CA LYS A 178 -10.95 -11.04 -15.31
C LYS A 178 -10.67 -11.64 -16.69
N GLN A 179 -9.70 -11.12 -17.43
CA GLN A 179 -9.28 -11.67 -18.72
C GLN A 179 -8.78 -13.12 -18.60
N GLU A 180 -8.00 -13.44 -17.56
CA GLU A 180 -7.59 -14.82 -17.29
C GLU A 180 -8.77 -15.77 -17.06
N GLN A 181 -9.76 -15.33 -16.28
CA GLN A 181 -10.97 -16.12 -16.01
C GLN A 181 -11.79 -16.33 -17.29
N GLU A 182 -11.96 -15.30 -18.11
CA GLU A 182 -12.65 -15.39 -19.40
C GLU A 182 -11.90 -16.31 -20.38
N ARG A 183 -10.56 -16.24 -20.45
CA ARG A 183 -9.73 -17.17 -21.24
C ARG A 183 -9.88 -18.62 -20.78
N LYS A 184 -9.86 -18.89 -19.47
CA LYS A 184 -10.08 -20.22 -18.88
C LYS A 184 -11.48 -20.76 -19.21
N GLN A 185 -12.53 -19.97 -18.98
CA GLN A 185 -13.91 -20.35 -19.32
C GLN A 185 -14.10 -20.59 -20.83
N ALA A 186 -13.50 -19.78 -21.70
CA ALA A 186 -13.55 -19.99 -23.14
C ALA A 186 -12.85 -21.28 -23.57
N GLN A 187 -11.73 -21.65 -22.92
CA GLN A 187 -11.03 -22.91 -23.15
C GLN A 187 -11.86 -24.12 -22.68
N GLU A 188 -12.45 -24.05 -21.49
CA GLU A 188 -13.37 -25.07 -20.95
C GLU A 188 -14.61 -25.26 -21.84
N GLN A 189 -15.23 -24.17 -22.30
CA GLN A 189 -16.36 -24.22 -23.24
C GLN A 189 -15.98 -24.86 -24.58
N ARG A 190 -14.79 -24.57 -25.11
CA ARG A 190 -14.28 -25.23 -26.35
C ARG A 190 -14.09 -26.73 -26.14
N LEU A 191 -13.53 -27.15 -25.00
CA LEU A 191 -13.32 -28.56 -24.63
C LEU A 191 -14.62 -29.31 -24.33
N GLY A 192 -15.63 -28.65 -23.75
CA GLY A 192 -16.97 -29.22 -23.56
C GLY A 192 -17.72 -29.36 -24.87
N ARG A 193 -17.63 -28.36 -25.75
CA ARG A 193 -18.32 -28.37 -27.05
C ARG A 193 -17.75 -29.44 -27.99
N SER A 194 -16.43 -29.63 -28.03
CA SER A 194 -15.80 -30.70 -28.82
C SER A 194 -16.20 -32.11 -28.34
N GLN A 195 -16.40 -32.32 -27.03
CA GLN A 195 -16.92 -33.58 -26.49
C GLN A 195 -18.40 -33.80 -26.85
N SER A 196 -19.24 -32.76 -26.81
CA SER A 196 -20.66 -32.90 -27.21
C SER A 196 -20.87 -33.26 -28.69
N LEU A 197 -19.97 -32.80 -29.58
CA LEU A 197 -20.05 -33.08 -31.02
C LEU A 197 -19.52 -34.47 -31.41
N GLY A 198 -18.84 -35.18 -30.50
CA GLY A 198 -18.40 -36.56 -30.71
C GLY A 198 -19.47 -37.63 -30.46
N LEU A 199 -20.58 -37.27 -29.81
CA LEU A 199 -21.62 -38.21 -29.33
C LEU A 199 -22.88 -38.27 -30.22
N SER A 200 -22.97 -37.47 -31.27
CA SER A 200 -24.17 -37.34 -32.12
C SER A 200 -24.02 -37.99 -33.50
N ARG A 201 -23.32 -39.14 -33.61
CA ARG A 201 -23.19 -39.89 -34.88
C ARG A 201 -23.28 -41.40 -34.71
N THR A 202 -24.46 -41.88 -34.29
CA THR A 202 -24.87 -43.29 -34.42
C THR A 202 -26.36 -43.39 -34.75
N VAL A 203 -26.67 -43.41 -36.05
CA VAL A 203 -27.75 -44.19 -36.69
C VAL A 203 -27.21 -44.66 -38.02
#